data_AF-A0A0M8Y9D3-F1
#
_entry.id   AF-A0A0M8Y9D3-F1
#
_cell.length_a   1.000
_cell.length_b   1.000
_cell.length_c   1.000
_cell.angle_alpha   90.00
_cell.angle_beta   90.00
_cell.angle_gamma   90.00
#
_symmetry.space_group_name_H-M   'P 1'
#
loop_
_entity.id
_entity.type
_entity.pdbx_description
1 polymer ?
#
loop_
_entity_poly.entity_id
_entity_poly.type
_entity_poly.pdbx_seq_one_letter_code
_entity_poly.pdbx_strand_id
1 'polypeptide(L)'
;MVQDPHKEVVSFRHLFTTRVALRLDEPQQVDMVLGDGVRQRGAAAHEVSENTPGVAWVKQDGQREPDRARAFHVTDADLVELVVYLANAIVHDFPNRPDGTEGRAAA
;
A
#
# COMPACT_ATOMS: atom_id res chain seq x y z
N MET A 1 -1.00 2.33 5.33
CA MET A 1 -1.99 1.61 4.48
C MET A 1 -3.37 1.94 5.00
N VAL A 2 -4.29 2.35 4.11
CA VAL A 2 -5.68 2.67 4.48
C VAL A 2 -6.51 1.41 4.33
N GLN A 3 -7.22 1.02 5.39
CA GLN A 3 -8.10 -0.15 5.39
C GLN A 3 -9.55 0.22 5.04
N ASP A 4 -9.96 1.45 5.33
CA ASP A 4 -11.31 1.95 5.04
C ASP A 4 -11.22 3.09 4.02
N PRO A 5 -11.64 2.87 2.76
CA PRO A 5 -11.55 3.88 1.71
C PRO A 5 -12.46 5.09 1.96
N HIS A 6 -13.51 4.95 2.79
CA HIS A 6 -14.44 6.04 3.11
C HIS A 6 -13.85 7.04 4.10
N LYS A 7 -12.83 6.65 4.87
CA LYS A 7 -12.16 7.58 5.78
C LYS A 7 -11.14 8.39 5.00
N GLU A 8 -11.20 9.72 5.11
CA GLU A 8 -10.16 10.62 4.61
C GLU A 8 -8.90 10.54 5.49
N VAL A 9 -8.17 9.42 5.40
CA VAL A 9 -6.95 9.21 6.20
C VAL A 9 -5.69 9.73 5.49
N VAL A 10 -5.80 10.12 4.21
CA VAL A 10 -4.66 10.56 3.40
C VAL A 10 -5.01 11.89 2.74
N SER A 11 -4.64 12.98 3.39
CA SER A 11 -4.82 14.35 2.89
C SER A 11 -4.08 14.63 1.58
N PHE A 12 -3.13 13.76 1.21
CA PHE A 12 -2.22 13.90 0.08
C PHE A 12 -2.40 12.82 -1.00
N ARG A 13 -3.62 12.29 -1.20
CA ARG A 13 -3.91 11.24 -2.21
C ARG A 13 -3.40 11.56 -3.62
N HIS A 14 -3.33 12.84 -3.96
CA HIS A 14 -2.84 13.34 -5.25
C HIS A 14 -1.30 13.26 -5.41
N LEU A 15 -0.53 13.10 -4.32
CA LEU A 15 0.93 12.97 -4.39
C LEU A 15 1.40 11.54 -4.69
N PHE A 16 0.51 10.55 -4.57
CA PHE A 16 0.81 9.17 -4.88
C PHE A 16 0.41 8.86 -6.33
N THR A 17 1.41 8.69 -7.18
CA THR A 17 1.23 8.39 -8.61
C THR A 17 0.87 6.94 -8.87
N THR A 18 1.15 6.04 -7.93
CA THR A 18 0.79 4.62 -8.02
C THR A 18 -0.19 4.27 -6.91
N ARG A 19 -1.32 3.68 -7.29
CA ARG A 19 -2.39 3.25 -6.39
C ARG A 19 -2.58 1.75 -6.56
N VAL A 20 -2.76 1.04 -5.44
CA VAL A 20 -2.95 -0.41 -5.42
C VAL A 20 -4.19 -0.73 -4.61
N ALA A 21 -5.09 -1.53 -5.16
CA ALA A 21 -6.28 -2.04 -4.49
C ALA A 21 -6.23 -3.57 -4.46
N LEU A 22 -6.20 -4.13 -3.25
CA LEU A 22 -6.49 -5.56 -3.01
C LEU A 22 -8.01 -5.79 -3.07
N ARG A 23 -8.50 -6.94 -2.62
CA ARG A 23 -9.94 -7.20 -2.54
C ARG A 23 -10.64 -6.07 -1.79
N LEU A 24 -11.69 -5.55 -2.41
CA LEU A 24 -12.62 -4.59 -1.81
C LEU A 24 -13.99 -5.25 -1.66
N ASP A 25 -14.89 -4.63 -0.91
CA ASP A 25 -16.25 -5.16 -0.70
C ASP A 25 -17.25 -4.57 -1.68
N GLU A 26 -17.13 -3.28 -1.98
CA GLU A 26 -18.10 -2.57 -2.82
C GLU A 26 -17.51 -2.04 -4.14
N PRO A 27 -18.29 -2.05 -5.24
CA PRO A 27 -17.86 -1.50 -6.52
C PRO A 27 -17.37 -0.05 -6.46
N GLN A 28 -18.04 0.79 -5.66
CA GLN A 28 -17.75 2.21 -5.50
C GLN A 28 -16.36 2.44 -4.87
N GLN A 29 -15.93 1.53 -4.00
CA GLN A 29 -14.62 1.61 -3.35
C GLN A 29 -13.47 1.50 -4.35
N VAL A 30 -13.68 0.86 -5.50
CA VAL A 30 -12.66 0.75 -6.56
C VAL A 30 -12.27 2.14 -7.07
N ASP A 31 -13.24 2.97 -7.41
CA ASP A 31 -12.99 4.31 -7.94
C ASP A 31 -12.44 5.23 -6.83
N MET A 32 -12.83 5.02 -5.58
CA MET A 32 -12.28 5.76 -4.43
C MET A 32 -10.79 5.46 -4.17
N VAL A 33 -10.32 4.23 -4.43
CA VAL A 33 -8.93 3.84 -4.19
C VAL A 33 -8.05 4.06 -5.42
N LEU A 34 -8.52 3.66 -6.60
CA LEU A 34 -7.72 3.68 -7.84
C LEU A 34 -7.92 4.97 -8.66
N GLY A 35 -8.98 5.72 -8.37
CA GLY A 35 -9.36 6.94 -9.08
C GLY A 35 -10.59 6.74 -9.98
N ASP A 36 -11.20 7.85 -10.38
CA ASP A 36 -12.49 7.85 -11.07
C ASP A 36 -12.49 7.07 -12.39
N GLY A 37 -13.53 6.26 -12.57
CA GLY A 37 -13.78 5.48 -13.78
C GLY A 37 -12.76 4.35 -14.03
N VAL A 38 -11.88 4.03 -13.07
CA VAL A 38 -10.94 2.91 -13.21
C VAL A 38 -11.70 1.58 -13.26
N ARG A 39 -12.84 1.46 -12.57
CA ARG A 39 -13.69 0.27 -12.68
C ARG A 39 -14.19 0.03 -14.09
N GLN A 40 -14.62 1.08 -14.80
CA GLN A 40 -15.11 0.99 -16.18
C GLN A 40 -13.99 0.60 -17.17
N ARG A 41 -12.73 0.79 -16.76
CA ARG A 41 -11.53 0.36 -17.49
C ARG A 41 -11.08 -1.07 -17.12
N GLY A 42 -11.94 -1.84 -16.45
CA GLY A 42 -11.73 -3.27 -16.22
C GLY A 42 -11.13 -3.63 -14.86
N ALA A 43 -10.80 -2.67 -13.99
CA ALA A 43 -10.37 -2.99 -12.64
C ALA A 43 -11.57 -3.41 -11.76
N ALA A 44 -11.73 -4.71 -11.55
CA ALA A 44 -12.79 -5.27 -10.70
C ALA A 44 -12.23 -5.75 -9.35
N ALA A 45 -11.71 -4.83 -8.53
CA ALA A 45 -11.11 -5.20 -7.23
C ALA A 45 -12.12 -5.79 -6.23
N HIS A 46 -13.39 -5.38 -6.31
CA HIS A 46 -14.52 -5.92 -5.55
C HIS A 46 -14.92 -7.35 -5.96
N GLU A 47 -14.46 -7.83 -7.12
CA GLU A 47 -14.72 -9.18 -7.62
C GLU A 47 -13.53 -10.14 -7.40
N VAL A 48 -12.46 -9.67 -6.75
CA VAL A 48 -11.33 -10.53 -6.40
C VAL A 48 -11.78 -11.57 -5.38
N SER A 49 -11.59 -12.85 -5.70
CA SER A 49 -11.97 -13.95 -4.80
C SER A 49 -11.14 -13.94 -3.51
N GLU A 50 -11.79 -14.24 -2.38
CA GLU A 50 -11.14 -14.47 -1.09
C GLU A 50 -10.11 -15.61 -1.13
N ASN A 51 -10.31 -16.58 -2.01
CA ASN A 51 -9.39 -17.71 -2.21
C ASN A 51 -8.15 -17.34 -3.04
N THR A 52 -8.01 -16.06 -3.43
CA THR A 52 -6.87 -15.57 -4.21
C THR A 52 -6.11 -14.47 -3.47
N PRO A 53 -5.51 -14.78 -2.30
CA PRO A 53 -4.79 -13.79 -1.52
C PRO A 53 -3.65 -13.16 -2.31
N GLY A 54 -3.45 -11.86 -2.10
CA GLY A 54 -2.43 -11.06 -2.77
C GLY A 54 -2.79 -10.59 -4.18
N VAL A 55 -3.91 -11.03 -4.78
CA VAL A 55 -4.36 -10.47 -6.07
C VAL A 55 -4.79 -9.02 -5.87
N ALA A 56 -4.25 -8.14 -6.70
CA ALA A 56 -4.47 -6.71 -6.64
C ALA A 56 -4.65 -6.11 -8.04
N TRP A 57 -5.23 -4.91 -8.06
CA TRP A 57 -5.22 -4.00 -9.20
C TRP A 57 -4.30 -2.84 -8.92
N VAL A 58 -3.48 -2.47 -9.90
CA VAL A 58 -2.50 -1.39 -9.82
C VAL A 58 -2.87 -0.34 -10.87
N LYS A 59 -2.93 0.92 -10.44
CA LYS A 59 -3.13 2.06 -11.33
C LYS A 59 -1.96 3.03 -11.17
N GLN A 60 -1.22 3.25 -12.26
CA GLN A 60 -0.18 4.26 -12.33
C GLN A 60 -0.71 5.49 -13.07
N ASP A 61 -0.39 6.69 -12.59
CA ASP A 61 -0.68 7.94 -13.27
C ASP A 61 0.04 8.00 -14.61
N GLY A 62 -0.64 8.52 -15.64
CA GLY A 62 -0.17 8.46 -17.03
C GLY A 62 -0.50 7.16 -17.77
N GLN A 63 -0.72 6.04 -17.07
CA GLN A 63 -1.20 4.79 -17.69
C GLN A 63 -2.73 4.76 -17.71
N ARG A 64 -3.35 4.51 -18.86
CA ARG A 64 -4.82 4.50 -18.97
C ARG A 64 -5.41 3.26 -18.31
N GLU A 65 -4.90 2.10 -18.70
CA GLU A 65 -5.41 0.81 -18.26
C GLU A 65 -4.79 0.41 -16.90
N PRO A 66 -5.57 -0.20 -16.01
CA PRO A 66 -5.06 -0.76 -14.75
C PRO A 66 -4.43 -2.13 -15.00
N ASP A 67 -3.38 -2.45 -14.24
CA ASP A 67 -2.71 -3.75 -14.28
C ASP A 67 -3.24 -4.67 -13.18
N ARG A 68 -3.36 -5.96 -13.51
CA ARG A 68 -3.68 -7.00 -12.52
C ARG A 68 -2.40 -7.69 -12.08
N ALA A 69 -2.13 -7.67 -10.78
CA ALA A 69 -0.91 -8.22 -10.20
C ALA A 69 -1.23 -9.19 -9.06
N ARG A 70 -0.23 -9.96 -8.62
CA ARG A 70 -0.27 -10.74 -7.39
C ARG A 70 0.95 -10.40 -6.54
N ALA A 71 0.72 -9.93 -5.32
CA ALA A 71 1.78 -9.69 -4.35
C ALA A 71 2.46 -11.00 -3.92
N PHE A 72 3.75 -10.93 -3.64
CA PHE A 72 4.46 -12.02 -2.99
C PHE A 72 3.93 -12.21 -1.57
N HIS A 73 3.87 -13.48 -1.13
CA HIS A 73 3.55 -13.81 0.24
C HIS A 73 4.85 -13.82 1.05
N VAL A 74 5.04 -12.79 1.85
CA VAL A 74 6.17 -12.65 2.78
C VAL A 74 5.64 -12.94 4.18
N THR A 75 6.26 -13.89 4.87
CA THR A 75 5.89 -14.28 6.23
C THR A 75 6.66 -13.46 7.26
N ASP A 76 6.18 -13.46 8.51
CA ASP A 76 6.90 -12.82 9.63
C ASP A 76 8.30 -13.43 9.85
N ALA A 77 8.48 -14.72 9.55
CA ALA A 77 9.78 -15.37 9.62
C ALA A 77 10.76 -14.83 8.57
N ASP A 78 10.29 -14.62 7.33
CA ASP A 78 11.10 -14.01 6.26
C ASP A 78 11.53 -12.57 6.63
N LEU A 79 10.65 -11.82 7.32
CA LEU A 79 10.96 -10.49 7.82
C LEU A 79 12.02 -10.54 8.94
N VAL A 80 11.92 -11.49 9.86
CA VAL A 80 12.94 -11.69 10.91
C VAL A 80 14.30 -12.03 10.28
N GLU A 81 14.32 -12.91 9.29
CA GLU A 81 15.54 -13.25 8.55
C GLU A 81 16.15 -12.01 7.87
N LEU A 82 15.32 -11.22 7.18
CA LEU A 82 15.76 -9.98 6.54
C LEU A 82 16.36 -8.98 7.54
N VAL A 83 15.74 -8.85 8.73
CA VAL A 83 16.24 -7.98 9.80
C VAL A 83 17.61 -8.46 10.30
N VAL A 84 17.79 -9.77 10.53
CA VAL A 84 19.08 -10.34 10.95
C VAL A 84 20.15 -10.12 9.88
N TYR A 85 19.81 -10.32 8.61
CA TYR A 85 20.72 -10.09 7.49
C TYR A 85 21.20 -8.63 7.43
N LEU A 86 20.31 -7.67 7.67
CA LEU A 86 20.60 -6.24 7.67
C LEU A 86 21.13 -5.71 9.01
N ALA A 87 21.29 -6.54 10.04
CA ALA A 87 21.65 -6.09 11.39
C ALA A 87 22.98 -5.33 11.48
N ASN A 88 23.91 -5.59 10.56
CA ASN A 88 25.20 -4.89 10.44
C ASN A 88 25.17 -3.79 9.35
N ALA A 89 24.03 -3.14 9.13
CA ALA A 89 23.91 -2.05 8.15
C ALA A 89 24.37 -0.70 8.72
N ILE A 90 24.91 0.15 7.83
CA ILE A 90 25.17 1.55 8.15
C ILE A 90 23.84 2.29 8.14
N VAL A 91 23.41 2.79 9.30
CA VAL A 91 22.23 3.64 9.40
C VAL A 91 22.62 5.06 9.01
N HIS A 92 22.02 5.56 7.94
CA HIS A 92 22.15 6.96 7.54
C HIS A 92 21.02 7.77 8.16
N ASP A 93 21.38 8.87 8.81
CA ASP A 93 20.39 9.84 9.26
C ASP A 93 19.72 10.51 8.06
N PHE A 94 18.39 10.60 8.11
CA PHE A 94 17.65 11.35 7.11
C PHE A 94 17.96 12.84 7.29
N PRO A 95 18.47 13.53 6.25
CA PRO A 95 18.73 14.96 6.34
C PRO A 95 17.39 15.66 6.58
N ASN A 96 17.25 16.32 7.74
CA ASN A 96 16.07 17.09 8.21
C ASN A 96 15.06 16.39 9.14
N ARG A 97 15.38 15.24 9.77
CA ARG A 97 14.59 14.80 10.93
C ARG A 97 15.07 15.56 12.18
N PRO A 98 14.22 16.33 12.89
CA PRO A 98 14.61 16.87 14.18
C PRO A 98 14.90 15.70 15.13
N ASP A 99 16.04 15.76 15.83
CA ASP A 99 16.57 14.66 16.65
C ASP A 99 15.50 14.09 17.60
N GLY A 100 15.15 12.81 17.40
CA GLY A 100 14.14 12.09 18.17
C GLY A 100 14.59 11.66 19.57
N THR A 101 15.39 12.48 20.27
CA THR A 101 15.98 12.13 21.57
C THR A 101 14.99 12.35 22.73
N GLU A 102 13.79 12.87 22.48
CA GLU A 102 12.73 13.01 23.49
C GLU A 102 11.76 11.83 23.44
N GLY A 103 12.11 10.71 24.06
CA GLY A 103 11.19 9.57 24.12
C GLY A 103 11.69 8.29 24.79
N ARG A 104 12.81 8.31 25.51
CA ARG A 104 13.11 7.24 26.46
C ARG A 104 12.50 7.62 27.80
N ALA A 105 11.27 7.17 28.03
CA ALA A 105 10.64 7.25 29.34
C ALA A 105 11.50 6.46 30.35
N ALA A 106 11.89 7.17 31.40
CA ALA A 106 12.45 6.61 32.61
C ALA A 106 11.34 5.93 33.44
N ALA A 107 11.73 4.85 34.11
CA ALA A 107 11.07 4.12 35.21
C ALA A 107 9.73 3.42 34.92
#